data_AF-A0A2G2C7G6-F1
#
_entry.id   AF-A0A2G2C7G6-F1
#
_cell.length_a   1.000
_cell.length_b   1.000
_cell.length_c   1.000
_cell.angle_alpha   90.00
_cell.angle_beta   90.00
_cell.angle_gamma   90.00
#
_symmetry.space_group_name_H-M   'P 1'
#
loop_
_entity.id
_entity.type
_entity.pdbx_description
1 polymer ?
#
loop_
_entity_poly.entity_id
_entity_poly.type
_entity_poly.pdbx_seq_one_letter_code
_entity_poly.pdbx_strand_id
1 'polypeptide(L)'
;MDRQEIEDLIARVALQDRAAFEQLYDRVSAKLFGVCLRVLNSRAAAEDAMQDTFVKIWNNADRYNSNGLSPMTWLITIARNTAIDRLRARKKGHQNLDSPGFELVAPGPTPEQSAVNASEAAKLAGCLETLEGDRGQAIRGAYLDGETYADLAVRFNVPLNTMRTWLRRGLIALRECMSL
;
A
#
# COMPACT_ATOMS: atom_id res chain seq x y z
N MET A 1 -5.69 -16.16 1.69
CA MET A 1 -5.15 -16.10 0.32
C MET A 1 -3.82 -16.79 0.35
N ASP A 2 -3.63 -17.83 -0.44
CA ASP A 2 -2.41 -18.63 -0.41
C ASP A 2 -1.26 -17.84 -1.07
N ARG A 3 -0.10 -17.82 -0.42
CA ARG A 3 1.10 -17.15 -0.91
C ARG A 3 1.52 -17.76 -2.24
N GLN A 4 1.55 -19.09 -2.30
CA GLN A 4 2.02 -19.84 -3.46
C GLN A 4 1.13 -19.58 -4.67
N GLU A 5 -0.20 -19.57 -4.47
CA GLU A 5 -1.17 -19.29 -5.52
C GLU A 5 -0.91 -17.93 -6.21
N ILE A 6 -0.67 -16.87 -5.44
CA ILE A 6 -0.38 -15.55 -6.05
C ILE A 6 0.98 -15.56 -6.76
N GLU A 7 2.00 -16.20 -6.19
CA GLU A 7 3.31 -16.32 -6.83
C GLU A 7 3.22 -17.03 -8.19
N ASP A 8 2.46 -18.13 -8.25
CA ASP A 8 2.23 -18.89 -9.49
C ASP A 8 1.45 -18.07 -10.53
N LEU A 9 0.44 -17.31 -10.10
CA LEU A 9 -0.30 -16.40 -10.97
C LEU A 9 0.63 -15.31 -11.54
N ILE A 10 1.48 -14.69 -10.71
CA ILE A 10 2.44 -13.68 -11.18
C ILE A 10 3.42 -14.29 -12.19
N ALA A 11 3.93 -15.50 -11.94
CA ALA A 11 4.83 -16.20 -12.85
C ALA A 11 4.19 -16.46 -14.22
N ARG A 12 2.90 -16.84 -14.25
CA ARG A 12 2.15 -17.00 -15.51
C ARG A 12 1.88 -15.66 -16.20
N VAL A 13 1.60 -14.59 -15.45
CA VAL A 13 1.47 -13.24 -16.01
C VAL A 13 2.78 -12.78 -16.67
N ALA A 14 3.94 -13.14 -16.11
CA ALA A 14 5.24 -12.87 -16.75
C ALA A 14 5.37 -13.54 -18.12
N LEU A 15 4.69 -14.66 -18.33
CA LEU A 15 4.58 -15.38 -19.62
C LEU A 15 3.43 -14.86 -20.51
N GLN A 16 2.86 -13.68 -20.20
CA GLN A 16 1.76 -13.04 -20.93
C GLN A 16 0.46 -13.86 -20.95
N ASP A 17 0.22 -14.66 -19.91
CA ASP A 17 -1.03 -15.40 -19.74
C ASP A 17 -2.17 -14.49 -19.25
N ARG A 18 -3.12 -14.22 -20.15
CA ARG A 18 -4.29 -13.37 -19.86
C ARG A 18 -5.24 -13.96 -18.83
N ALA A 19 -5.43 -15.28 -18.82
CA ALA A 19 -6.32 -15.94 -17.86
C ALA A 19 -5.73 -15.92 -16.45
N ALA A 20 -4.41 -16.03 -16.33
CA ALA A 20 -3.72 -15.83 -15.05
C ALA A 20 -3.84 -14.38 -14.56
N PHE A 21 -3.78 -13.40 -15.47
CA PHE A 21 -3.94 -12.00 -15.13
C PHE A 21 -5.34 -11.65 -14.62
N GLU A 22 -6.38 -12.19 -15.26
CA GLU A 22 -7.77 -12.05 -14.80
C GLU A 22 -7.95 -12.65 -13.40
N GLN A 23 -7.46 -13.87 -13.18
CA GLN A 23 -7.51 -14.50 -11.86
C GLN A 23 -6.73 -13.70 -10.81
N LEU A 24 -5.54 -13.21 -11.15
CA LEU A 24 -4.77 -12.35 -10.26
C LEU A 24 -5.55 -11.08 -9.91
N TYR A 25 -6.16 -10.43 -10.90
CA TYR A 25 -7.01 -9.26 -10.71
C TYR A 25 -8.15 -9.55 -9.72
N ASP A 26 -8.92 -10.61 -9.91
CA ASP A 26 -10.04 -10.96 -9.05
C ASP A 26 -9.62 -11.18 -7.60
N ARG A 27 -8.43 -11.75 -7.38
CA ARG A 27 -7.93 -11.99 -6.03
C ARG A 27 -7.44 -10.73 -5.34
N VAL A 28 -6.74 -9.84 -6.04
CA VAL A 28 -5.97 -8.77 -5.38
C VAL A 28 -6.61 -7.38 -5.52
N SER A 29 -7.53 -7.20 -6.48
CA SER A 29 -8.09 -5.90 -6.84
C SER A 29 -8.70 -5.16 -5.66
N ALA A 30 -9.53 -5.81 -4.84
CA ALA A 30 -10.16 -5.17 -3.68
C ALA A 30 -9.14 -4.59 -2.67
N LYS A 31 -8.05 -5.33 -2.40
CA LYS A 31 -6.98 -4.88 -1.49
C LYS A 31 -6.18 -3.73 -2.09
N LEU A 32 -5.79 -3.84 -3.36
CA LEU A 32 -5.05 -2.77 -4.05
C LEU A 32 -5.90 -1.50 -4.20
N PHE A 33 -7.20 -1.64 -4.46
CA PHE A 33 -8.14 -0.53 -4.51
C PHE A 33 -8.22 0.20 -3.18
N GLY A 34 -8.31 -0.54 -2.06
CA GLY A 34 -8.29 0.06 -0.72
C GLY A 34 -6.99 0.83 -0.42
N VAL A 35 -5.85 0.38 -0.96
CA VAL A 35 -4.58 1.12 -0.86
C VAL A 35 -4.64 2.42 -1.67
N CYS A 36 -5.07 2.35 -2.93
CA CYS A 36 -5.19 3.53 -3.79
C CYS A 36 -6.17 4.57 -3.21
N LEU A 37 -7.33 4.11 -2.72
CA LEU A 37 -8.36 4.95 -2.13
C LEU A 37 -7.85 5.73 -0.92
N ARG A 38 -7.12 5.06 -0.03
CA ARG A 38 -6.55 5.69 1.17
C ARG A 38 -5.49 6.74 0.86
N VAL A 39 -4.71 6.54 -0.20
CA VAL A 39 -3.71 7.54 -0.65
C VAL A 39 -4.35 8.73 -1.36
N LEU A 40 -5.38 8.48 -2.18
CA LEU A 40 -5.94 9.51 -3.08
C LEU A 40 -7.16 10.23 -2.52
N ASN A 41 -7.83 9.64 -1.51
CA ASN A 41 -9.08 10.10 -0.93
C ASN A 41 -10.15 10.48 -1.98
N SER A 42 -10.17 9.76 -3.10
CA SER A 42 -11.09 9.97 -4.22
C SER A 42 -11.28 8.66 -4.96
N ARG A 43 -12.54 8.22 -5.08
CA ARG A 43 -12.90 6.97 -5.76
C ARG A 43 -12.48 6.98 -7.22
N ALA A 44 -12.84 8.03 -7.96
CA ALA A 44 -12.50 8.15 -9.38
C ALA A 44 -10.98 8.09 -9.60
N ALA A 45 -10.22 8.85 -8.82
CA ALA A 45 -8.76 8.82 -8.91
C ALA A 45 -8.17 7.44 -8.55
N ALA A 46 -8.79 6.73 -7.59
CA ALA A 46 -8.37 5.38 -7.21
C ALA A 46 -8.69 4.34 -8.30
N GLU A 47 -9.82 4.45 -8.99
CA GLU A 47 -10.17 3.60 -10.14
C GLU A 47 -9.17 3.80 -11.28
N ASP A 48 -8.81 5.04 -11.60
CA ASP A 48 -7.75 5.34 -12.57
C ASP A 48 -6.41 4.75 -12.11
N ALA A 49 -6.06 4.92 -10.83
CA ALA A 49 -4.83 4.37 -10.25
C ALA A 49 -4.75 2.86 -10.38
N MET A 50 -5.88 2.16 -10.25
CA MET A 50 -5.96 0.73 -10.43
C MET A 50 -5.66 0.30 -11.86
N GLN A 51 -6.16 1.02 -12.86
CA GLN A 51 -5.88 0.71 -14.26
C GLN A 51 -4.37 0.74 -14.54
N ASP A 52 -3.70 1.83 -14.18
CA ASP A 52 -2.25 1.95 -14.34
C ASP A 52 -1.48 0.92 -13.51
N THR A 53 -1.96 0.63 -12.30
CA THR A 53 -1.34 -0.37 -11.42
C THR A 53 -1.33 -1.73 -12.09
N PHE A 54 -2.45 -2.15 -12.67
CA PHE A 54 -2.56 -3.42 -13.37
C PHE A 54 -1.78 -3.46 -14.69
N VAL A 55 -1.73 -2.34 -15.43
CA VAL A 55 -0.81 -2.21 -16.59
C VAL A 55 0.65 -2.38 -16.16
N LYS A 56 1.05 -1.76 -15.04
CA LYS A 56 2.40 -1.91 -14.48
C LYS A 56 2.67 -3.33 -14.01
N ILE A 57 1.70 -4.01 -13.38
CA ILE A 57 1.84 -5.41 -12.98
C ILE A 57 2.06 -6.28 -14.22
N TRP A 58 1.23 -6.15 -15.25
CA TRP A 58 1.36 -6.90 -16.51
C TRP A 58 2.75 -6.70 -17.15
N ASN A 59 3.22 -5.45 -17.23
CA ASN A 59 4.49 -5.10 -17.88
C ASN A 59 5.75 -5.43 -17.07
N ASN A 60 5.62 -5.70 -15.75
CA ASN A 60 6.77 -5.91 -14.87
C ASN A 60 6.70 -7.22 -14.08
N ALA A 61 5.77 -8.12 -14.42
CA ALA A 61 5.62 -9.40 -13.73
C ALA A 61 6.90 -10.26 -13.80
N ASP A 62 7.65 -10.15 -14.89
CA ASP A 62 8.97 -10.77 -15.09
C ASP A 62 10.03 -10.31 -14.08
N ARG A 63 9.83 -9.15 -13.46
CA ARG A 63 10.74 -8.59 -12.45
C ARG A 63 10.43 -9.06 -11.03
N TYR A 64 9.29 -9.73 -10.81
CA TYR A 64 9.00 -10.31 -9.52
C TYR A 64 9.90 -11.53 -9.29
N ASN A 65 10.54 -11.59 -8.12
CA ASN A 65 11.30 -12.74 -7.68
C ASN A 65 10.88 -13.10 -6.26
N SER A 66 10.59 -14.38 -6.02
CA SER A 66 10.25 -14.88 -4.70
C SER A 66 11.45 -14.70 -3.78
N ASN A 67 11.25 -13.99 -2.69
CA ASN A 67 12.29 -13.63 -1.73
C ASN A 67 11.89 -14.02 -0.29
N GLY A 68 10.90 -14.91 -0.17
CA GLY A 68 10.30 -15.32 1.10
C GLY A 68 9.31 -14.33 1.70
N LEU A 69 9.21 -13.10 1.17
CA LEU A 69 8.17 -12.14 1.54
C LEU A 69 6.90 -12.38 0.73
N SER A 70 5.76 -11.94 1.27
CA SER A 70 4.47 -12.07 0.58
C SER A 70 4.48 -11.35 -0.79
N PRO A 71 3.99 -11.99 -1.87
CA PRO A 71 3.83 -11.34 -3.18
C PRO A 71 2.89 -10.13 -3.11
N MET A 72 1.97 -10.10 -2.13
CA MET A 72 1.14 -8.93 -1.86
C MET A 72 1.95 -7.68 -1.55
N THR A 73 3.12 -7.81 -0.92
CA THR A 73 4.00 -6.66 -0.64
C THR A 73 4.46 -5.98 -1.93
N TRP A 74 4.82 -6.76 -2.95
CA TRP A 74 5.21 -6.23 -4.26
C TRP A 74 4.03 -5.55 -4.97
N LEU A 75 2.87 -6.21 -4.99
CA LEU A 75 1.64 -5.69 -5.60
C LEU A 75 1.18 -4.37 -4.94
N ILE A 76 1.15 -4.34 -3.61
CA ILE A 76 0.80 -3.14 -2.82
C ILE A 76 1.80 -2.01 -3.07
N THR A 77 3.09 -2.34 -3.24
CA THR A 77 4.11 -1.33 -3.53
C THR A 77 3.86 -0.66 -4.88
N ILE A 78 3.50 -1.42 -5.92
CA ILE A 78 3.15 -0.87 -7.24
C ILE A 78 1.90 0.02 -7.13
N ALA A 79 0.86 -0.46 -6.46
CA ALA A 79 -0.39 0.29 -6.27
C ALA A 79 -0.16 1.62 -5.53
N ARG A 80 0.53 1.57 -4.38
CA ARG A 80 0.84 2.74 -3.56
C ARG A 80 1.68 3.76 -4.33
N ASN A 81 2.74 3.32 -5.01
CA ASN A 81 3.60 4.24 -5.77
C ASN A 81 2.81 4.91 -6.90
N THR A 82 1.97 4.15 -7.60
CA THR A 82 1.10 4.68 -8.65
C THR A 82 0.10 5.71 -8.12
N ALA A 83 -0.49 5.48 -6.95
CA ALA A 83 -1.37 6.43 -6.29
C ALA A 83 -0.63 7.69 -5.83
N ILE A 84 0.58 7.57 -5.28
CA ILE A 84 1.41 8.71 -4.86
C ILE A 84 1.85 9.56 -6.06
N ASP A 85 2.23 8.93 -7.16
CA ASP A 85 2.62 9.63 -8.38
C ASP A 85 1.45 10.47 -8.92
N ARG A 86 0.23 9.91 -8.91
CA ARG A 86 -1.00 10.64 -9.22
C ARG A 86 -1.26 11.78 -8.25
N LEU A 87 -1.16 11.55 -6.95
CA LEU A 87 -1.35 12.58 -5.92
C LEU A 87 -0.39 13.75 -6.13
N ARG A 88 0.87 13.47 -6.49
CA ARG A 88 1.88 14.48 -6.83
C ARG A 88 1.54 15.25 -8.10
N ALA A 89 1.10 14.58 -9.16
CA ALA A 89 0.67 15.23 -10.39
C ALA A 89 -0.53 16.16 -10.13
N ARG A 90 -1.48 15.72 -9.29
CA ARG A 90 -2.63 16.53 -8.86
C ARG A 90 -2.18 17.77 -8.08
N LYS A 91 -1.31 17.63 -7.06
CA LYS A 91 -0.79 18.77 -6.27
C LYS A 91 -0.03 19.79 -7.12
N LYS A 92 0.69 19.34 -8.16
CA LYS A 92 1.35 20.24 -9.13
C LYS A 92 0.37 20.99 -10.02
N GLY A 93 -0.78 20.39 -10.34
CA GLY A 93 -1.84 21.01 -11.15
C GLY A 93 -2.90 21.79 -10.37
N HIS A 94 -3.05 21.52 -9.07
CA HIS A 94 -4.12 22.06 -8.21
C HIS A 94 -3.58 23.01 -7.14
N GLN A 95 -3.13 24.19 -7.55
CA GLN A 95 -3.13 25.36 -6.67
C GLN A 95 -4.56 25.85 -6.32
N ASN A 96 -5.62 25.18 -6.76
CA ASN A 96 -6.99 25.51 -6.40
C ASN A 96 -7.88 24.26 -6.34
N LEU A 97 -8.78 24.26 -5.35
CA LEU A 97 -9.98 23.43 -5.15
C LEU A 97 -9.85 22.17 -4.28
N ASP A 98 -10.26 22.37 -3.03
CA ASP A 98 -10.70 21.34 -2.08
C ASP A 98 -11.89 20.54 -2.63
N SER A 99 -11.94 19.24 -2.32
CA SER A 99 -13.09 18.38 -2.62
C SER A 99 -13.41 17.48 -1.42
N PRO A 100 -14.70 17.30 -1.05
CA PRO A 100 -15.09 16.59 0.16
C PRO A 100 -14.97 15.06 0.00
N GLY A 101 -14.56 14.39 1.09
CA GLY A 101 -14.47 12.94 1.16
C GLY A 101 -15.85 12.27 1.21
N PHE A 102 -16.01 11.17 0.46
CA PHE A 102 -17.16 10.27 0.55
C PHE A 102 -16.70 8.92 1.12
N GLU A 103 -17.28 8.51 2.25
CA GLU A 103 -17.13 7.16 2.79
C GLU A 103 -18.01 6.18 1.99
N LEU A 104 -17.37 5.20 1.36
CA LEU A 104 -18.08 4.04 0.81
C LEU A 104 -17.37 2.76 1.22
N VAL A 105 -18.16 1.86 1.80
CA VAL A 105 -17.78 0.55 2.34
C VAL A 105 -17.58 -0.44 1.20
N ALA A 106 -16.39 -1.02 1.10
CA ALA A 106 -16.11 -2.17 0.24
C ALA A 106 -16.80 -3.43 0.80
N PRO A 107 -17.10 -4.46 -0.03
CA PRO A 107 -17.62 -5.73 0.47
C PRO A 107 -16.71 -6.25 1.58
N GLY A 108 -17.29 -6.36 2.78
CA GLY A 108 -16.54 -6.63 4.00
C GLY A 108 -15.99 -8.05 4.04
N PRO A 109 -14.91 -8.29 4.80
CA PRO A 109 -14.44 -9.64 5.09
C PRO A 109 -15.57 -10.48 5.72
N THR A 110 -15.50 -11.81 5.65
CA THR A 110 -16.39 -12.68 6.43
C THR A 110 -16.30 -12.34 7.92
N PRO A 111 -17.27 -12.71 8.77
CA PRO A 111 -17.23 -12.41 10.20
C PRO A 111 -15.94 -12.90 10.87
N GLU A 112 -15.48 -14.09 10.52
CA GLU A 112 -14.23 -14.68 11.01
C GLU A 112 -13.01 -13.89 10.54
N GLN A 113 -13.00 -13.52 9.26
CA GLN A 113 -11.91 -12.73 8.68
C GLN A 113 -11.89 -11.31 9.25
N SER A 114 -13.04 -10.74 9.55
CA SER A 114 -13.19 -9.43 10.19
C SER A 114 -12.68 -9.45 11.63
N ALA A 115 -12.95 -10.51 12.39
CA ALA A 115 -12.44 -10.67 13.75
C ALA A 115 -10.90 -10.83 13.78
N VAL A 116 -10.33 -11.64 12.88
CA VAL A 116 -8.87 -11.78 12.73
C VAL A 116 -8.23 -10.45 12.32
N ASN A 117 -8.78 -9.78 11.30
CA ASN A 117 -8.27 -8.49 10.85
C ASN A 117 -8.35 -7.42 11.95
N ALA A 118 -9.42 -7.41 12.76
CA ALA A 118 -9.56 -6.48 13.87
C ALA A 118 -8.52 -6.75 14.97
N SER A 119 -8.24 -8.02 15.27
CA SER A 119 -7.19 -8.40 16.23
C SER A 119 -5.79 -8.01 15.74
N GLU A 120 -5.47 -8.29 14.47
CA GLU A 120 -4.20 -7.87 13.86
C GLU A 120 -4.06 -6.35 13.79
N ALA A 121 -5.14 -5.64 13.44
CA ALA A 121 -5.16 -4.18 13.42
C ALA A 121 -4.97 -3.58 14.82
N ALA A 122 -5.57 -4.16 15.86
CA ALA A 122 -5.37 -3.74 17.24
C ALA A 122 -3.93 -3.96 17.71
N LYS A 123 -3.32 -5.12 17.39
CA LYS A 123 -1.90 -5.37 17.66
C LYS A 123 -0.99 -4.39 16.94
N LEU A 124 -1.25 -4.13 15.66
CA LEU A 124 -0.52 -3.14 14.87
C LEU A 124 -0.64 -1.74 15.48
N ALA A 125 -1.85 -1.33 15.89
CA ALA A 125 -2.09 -0.05 16.53
C ALA A 125 -1.29 0.08 17.84
N GLY A 126 -1.34 -0.94 18.70
CA GLY A 126 -0.54 -0.99 19.93
C GLY A 126 0.96 -0.94 19.68
N CYS A 127 1.47 -1.70 18.71
CA CYS A 127 2.89 -1.64 18.32
C CYS A 127 3.28 -0.26 17.76
N LEU A 128 2.41 0.39 16.97
CA LEU A 128 2.64 1.75 16.48
C LEU A 128 2.66 2.79 17.61
N GLU A 129 1.88 2.59 18.66
CA GLU A 129 1.89 3.44 19.86
C GLU A 129 3.20 3.28 20.65
N THR A 130 3.71 2.04 20.77
CA THR A 130 5.01 1.78 21.42
C THR A 130 6.23 2.35 20.67
N LEU A 131 6.06 2.70 19.39
CA LEU A 131 7.13 3.30 18.56
C LEU A 131 7.35 4.80 18.81
N GLU A 132 6.79 5.35 19.90
CA GLU A 132 6.76 6.73 20.41
C GLU A 132 7.44 7.85 19.58
N GLY A 133 6.71 8.95 19.42
CA GLY A 133 7.20 10.23 18.91
C GLY A 133 7.17 10.36 17.38
N ASP A 134 8.15 11.09 16.84
CA ASP A 134 8.24 11.44 15.43
C ASP A 134 8.36 10.23 14.50
N ARG A 135 8.90 9.10 14.99
CA ARG A 135 9.08 7.88 14.18
C ARG A 135 7.76 7.16 13.92
N GLY A 136 6.92 6.97 14.95
CA GLY A 136 5.58 6.41 14.80
C GLY A 136 4.72 7.28 13.86
N GLN A 137 4.77 8.60 14.04
CA GLN A 137 4.08 9.54 13.16
C GLN A 137 4.61 9.51 11.71
N ALA A 138 5.92 9.39 11.51
CA ALA A 138 6.50 9.26 10.17
C ALA A 138 6.06 7.95 9.48
N ILE A 139 5.98 6.84 10.22
CA ILE A 139 5.47 5.57 9.70
C ILE A 139 3.99 5.70 9.32
N ARG A 140 3.15 6.29 10.18
CA ARG A 140 1.74 6.54 9.85
C ARG A 140 1.60 7.43 8.63
N GLY A 141 2.31 8.56 8.61
CA GLY A 141 2.32 9.49 7.48
C GLY A 141 2.69 8.80 6.17
N ALA A 142 3.75 7.99 6.19
CA ALA A 142 4.16 7.22 5.02
C ALA A 142 3.13 6.15 4.64
N TYR A 143 2.79 5.22 5.53
CA TYR A 143 2.11 3.99 5.15
C TYR A 143 0.58 4.04 5.27
N LEU A 144 0.04 5.01 6.01
CA LEU A 144 -1.40 5.21 6.21
C LEU A 144 -1.89 6.47 5.51
N ASP A 145 -1.19 7.60 5.64
CA ASP A 145 -1.68 8.91 5.18
C ASP A 145 -1.18 9.27 3.76
N GLY A 146 -0.34 8.42 3.16
CA GLY A 146 0.14 8.59 1.79
C GLY A 146 1.17 9.71 1.61
N GLU A 147 1.72 10.26 2.70
CA GLU A 147 2.80 11.26 2.64
C GLU A 147 4.06 10.65 2.03
N THR A 148 4.78 11.47 1.27
CA THR A 148 6.03 11.01 0.67
C THR A 148 7.18 11.20 1.63
N TYR A 149 8.27 10.45 1.42
CA TYR A 149 9.44 10.57 2.30
C TYR A 149 10.05 11.97 2.25
N ALA A 150 9.86 12.71 1.15
CA ALA A 150 10.27 14.09 1.03
C ALA A 150 9.38 15.03 1.85
N ASP A 151 8.05 14.84 1.80
CA ASP A 151 7.10 15.64 2.59
C ASP A 151 7.34 15.42 4.10
N LEU A 152 7.55 14.16 4.49
CA LEU A 152 7.90 13.80 5.86
C LEU A 152 9.24 14.40 6.28
N ALA A 153 10.27 14.34 5.42
CA ALA A 153 11.57 14.92 5.69
C ALA A 153 11.46 16.44 5.98
N VAL A 154 10.63 17.16 5.22
CA VAL A 154 10.33 18.58 5.44
C VAL A 154 9.57 18.77 6.76
N ARG A 155 8.46 18.02 6.96
CA ARG A 155 7.61 18.13 8.16
C ARG A 155 8.37 17.90 9.46
N PHE A 156 9.27 16.92 9.48
CA PHE A 156 10.09 16.59 10.65
C PHE A 156 11.44 17.32 10.68
N ASN A 157 11.71 18.21 9.72
CA ASN A 157 12.95 18.97 9.60
C ASN A 157 14.23 18.10 9.66
N VAL A 158 14.25 17.01 8.87
CA VAL A 158 15.39 16.10 8.76
C VAL A 158 15.78 15.87 7.30
N PRO A 159 17.05 15.53 6.99
CA PRO A 159 17.43 15.15 5.64
C PRO A 159 16.66 13.92 5.12
N LEU A 160 16.41 13.84 3.82
CA LEU A 160 15.68 12.72 3.19
C LEU A 160 16.31 11.35 3.52
N ASN A 161 17.64 11.26 3.57
CA ASN A 161 18.34 10.02 3.91
C ASN A 161 18.13 9.63 5.39
N THR A 162 18.00 10.61 6.28
CA THR A 162 17.64 10.40 7.68
C THR A 162 16.20 9.88 7.79
N MET A 163 15.25 10.48 7.05
CA MET A 163 13.87 10.01 7.01
C MET A 163 13.75 8.56 6.50
N ARG A 164 14.48 8.21 5.43
CA ARG A 164 14.55 6.81 4.93
C ARG A 164 15.06 5.85 6.01
N THR A 165 16.05 6.27 6.79
CA THR A 165 16.62 5.45 7.88
C THR A 165 15.65 5.32 9.05
N TRP A 166 14.96 6.39 9.43
CA TRP A 166 13.91 6.37 10.45
C TRP A 166 12.80 5.38 10.09
N LEU A 167 12.25 5.49 8.88
CA LEU A 167 11.20 4.60 8.39
C LEU A 167 11.66 3.14 8.34
N ARG A 168 12.87 2.87 7.84
CA ARG A 168 13.42 1.51 7.80
C ARG A 168 13.56 0.91 9.20
N ARG A 169 14.17 1.63 10.14
CA ARG A 169 14.36 1.16 11.52
C ARG A 169 13.02 0.99 12.24
N GLY A 170 12.10 1.92 12.03
CA GLY A 170 10.75 1.86 12.56
C GLY A 170 9.98 0.62 12.09
N LEU A 171 10.05 0.27 10.81
CA LEU A 171 9.43 -0.96 10.29
C LEU A 171 10.07 -2.25 10.85
N ILE A 172 11.37 -2.26 11.11
CA ILE A 172 12.04 -3.41 11.73
C ILE A 172 11.52 -3.61 13.15
N ALA A 173 11.49 -2.55 13.95
CA ALA A 173 10.97 -2.58 15.31
C ALA A 173 9.47 -2.93 15.36
N LEU A 174 8.67 -2.43 14.40
CA LEU A 174 7.27 -2.80 14.25
C LEU A 174 7.11 -4.31 14.01
N ARG A 175 7.91 -4.88 13.11
CA ARG A 175 7.89 -6.31 12.80
C ARG A 175 8.26 -7.15 14.02
N GLU A 176 9.29 -6.74 14.77
CA GLU A 176 9.70 -7.40 16.00
C GLU A 176 8.57 -7.37 17.05
N CYS A 177 7.92 -6.22 17.24
CA CYS A 177 6.77 -6.10 18.13
C CYS A 177 5.59 -7.01 17.72
N MET A 178 5.29 -7.10 16.42
CA MET A 178 4.21 -7.96 15.93
C MET A 178 4.52 -9.47 16.00
N SER A 179 5.78 -9.84 16.21
CA SER A 179 6.22 -11.23 16.36
C SER A 179 6.24 -11.72 17.82
N LEU A 180 5.98 -10.83 18.77
CA LEU A 180 5.83 -11.12 20.21
C LEU A 180 4.36 -11.47 20.54
#